data_AF-A0A3N0UT93-F1
#
_entry.id   AF-A0A3N0UT93-F1
#
_cell.length_a   1.000
_cell.length_b   1.000
_cell.length_c   1.000
_cell.angle_alpha   90.00
_cell.angle_beta   90.00
_cell.angle_gamma   90.00
#
_symmetry.space_group_name_H-M   'P 1'
#
loop_
_entity.id
_entity.type
_entity.pdbx_description
1 polymer ?
#
loop_
_entity_poly.entity_id
_entity_poly.type
_entity_poly.pdbx_seq_one_letter_code
_entity_poly.pdbx_strand_id
1 'polypeptide(L)'
;MELGLINEISTALGGYRAAIALTLDPQAKEDYLRLATIVEDVLSAMKTEDVDRIKLGVLGFSRQVSDSLSTQPPEFKALAQKIAEAKRRAV
;
A
#
# COMPACT_ATOMS: atom_id res chain seq x y z
N MET A 1 -10.97 -13.40 -6.41
CA MET A 1 -10.80 -11.92 -6.19
C MET A 1 -10.84 -11.16 -7.52
N GLU A 2 -11.35 -9.92 -7.61
CA GLU A 2 -11.34 -9.17 -8.90
C GLU A 2 -9.92 -8.81 -9.34
N LEU A 3 -9.49 -9.33 -10.50
CA LEU A 3 -8.19 -9.03 -11.14
C LEU A 3 -7.94 -7.53 -11.34
N GLY A 4 -9.02 -6.74 -11.47
CA GLY A 4 -8.95 -5.27 -11.59
C GLY A 4 -8.29 -4.61 -10.38
N LEU A 5 -8.64 -5.02 -9.16
CA LEU A 5 -8.12 -4.40 -7.94
C LEU A 5 -6.63 -4.72 -7.72
N ILE A 6 -6.21 -5.95 -8.03
CA ILE A 6 -4.80 -6.35 -7.99
C ILE A 6 -3.98 -5.49 -8.97
N ASN A 7 -4.51 -5.23 -10.17
CA ASN A 7 -3.85 -4.38 -11.17
C ASN A 7 -3.76 -2.91 -10.74
N GLU A 8 -4.82 -2.38 -10.13
CA GLU A 8 -4.81 -1.00 -9.61
C GLU A 8 -3.79 -0.81 -8.49
N ILE A 9 -3.76 -1.73 -7.53
CA ILE A 9 -2.78 -1.69 -6.42
C ILE A 9 -1.35 -1.88 -6.95
N SER A 10 -1.14 -2.78 -7.93
CA SER A 10 0.17 -2.98 -8.55
C SER A 10 0.65 -1.74 -9.32
N THR A 11 -0.26 -1.04 -10.00
CA THR A 11 0.05 0.21 -10.72
C THR A 11 0.45 1.31 -9.76
N ALA A 12 -0.32 1.49 -8.68
CA ALA A 12 0.00 2.47 -7.64
C ALA A 12 1.33 2.15 -6.92
N LEU A 13 1.63 0.88 -6.66
CA LEU A 13 2.93 0.44 -6.14
C LEU A 13 4.09 0.79 -7.11
N GLY A 14 3.87 0.65 -8.41
CA GLY A 14 4.83 1.09 -9.43
C GLY A 14 5.17 2.58 -9.31
N GLY A 15 4.15 3.43 -9.12
CA GLY A 15 4.33 4.87 -8.87
C GLY A 15 5.12 5.16 -7.58
N TYR A 16 4.86 4.41 -6.52
CA TYR A 16 5.61 4.50 -5.26
C TYR A 16 7.09 4.17 -5.43
N ARG A 17 7.42 3.09 -6.13
CA ARG A 17 8.81 2.70 -6.40
C ARG A 17 9.55 3.77 -7.20
N ALA A 18 8.88 4.43 -8.14
CA ALA A 18 9.43 5.58 -8.84
C ALA A 18 9.67 6.77 -7.89
N ALA A 19 8.72 7.09 -7.01
CA ALA A 19 8.86 8.16 -6.02
C ALA A 19 10.02 7.89 -5.03
N ILE A 20 10.19 6.66 -4.57
CA ILE A 20 11.33 6.23 -3.73
C ILE A 20 12.67 6.52 -4.41
N ALA A 21 12.77 6.29 -5.71
CA ALA A 21 14.00 6.53 -6.47
C ALA A 21 14.35 8.03 -6.57
N LEU A 22 13.34 8.90 -6.53
CA LEU A 22 13.48 10.35 -6.66
C LEU A 22 13.54 11.09 -5.30
N THR A 23 13.22 10.41 -4.20
CA THR A 23 13.19 10.99 -2.85
C THR A 23 14.61 11.14 -2.32
N LEU A 24 14.98 12.38 -1.99
CA LEU A 24 16.30 12.74 -1.44
C LEU A 24 16.34 12.70 0.09
N ASP A 25 15.19 12.87 0.74
CA ASP A 25 15.09 12.77 2.20
C ASP A 25 15.19 11.30 2.66
N PRO A 26 16.19 10.93 3.47
CA PRO A 26 16.40 9.53 3.87
C PRO A 26 15.25 8.96 4.69
N GLN A 27 14.61 9.76 5.55
CA GLN A 27 13.54 9.30 6.42
C GLN A 27 12.26 9.02 5.64
N ALA A 28 11.87 9.94 4.76
CA ALA A 28 10.75 9.77 3.84
C ALA A 28 10.98 8.57 2.91
N LYS A 29 12.22 8.39 2.42
CA LYS A 29 12.58 7.24 1.60
C LYS A 29 12.41 5.92 2.36
N GLU A 30 12.82 5.86 3.62
CA GLU A 30 12.62 4.68 4.47
C GLU A 30 11.13 4.40 4.70
N ASP A 31 10.34 5.42 5.00
CA ASP A 31 8.90 5.28 5.21
C ASP A 31 8.19 4.79 3.94
N TYR A 32 8.59 5.30 2.77
CA TYR A 32 8.08 4.84 1.48
C TYR A 32 8.47 3.38 1.19
N LEU A 33 9.69 2.96 1.52
CA LEU A 33 10.13 1.58 1.41
C LEU A 33 9.32 0.64 2.31
N ARG A 34 9.05 1.04 3.57
CA ARG A 34 8.19 0.27 4.48
C ARG A 34 6.78 0.13 3.92
N LEU A 35 6.19 1.22 3.42
CA LEU A 35 4.87 1.19 2.79
C LEU A 35 4.84 0.30 1.55
N ALA A 36 5.83 0.39 0.66
CA ALA A 36 5.93 -0.47 -0.51
C ALA A 36 5.99 -1.96 -0.12
N THR A 37 6.76 -2.29 0.91
CA THR A 37 6.87 -3.67 1.43
C THR A 37 5.52 -4.20 1.93
N ILE A 38 4.76 -3.39 2.67
CA ILE A 38 3.43 -3.78 3.16
C ILE A 38 2.47 -4.01 1.99
N VAL A 39 2.51 -3.15 0.97
CA VAL A 39 1.66 -3.25 -0.22
C VAL A 39 1.99 -4.50 -1.04
N GLU A 40 3.26 -4.86 -1.13
CA GLU A 40 3.71 -6.10 -1.77
C GLU A 40 3.19 -7.35 -1.06
N ASP A 41 3.20 -7.35 0.28
CA ASP A 41 2.63 -8.44 1.08
C ASP A 41 1.11 -8.56 0.88
N VAL A 42 0.39 -7.42 0.87
CA VAL A 42 -1.04 -7.38 0.55
C VAL A 42 -1.31 -7.95 -0.85
N LEU A 43 -0.54 -7.55 -1.87
CA LEU A 43 -0.67 -8.08 -3.23
C LEU A 43 -0.40 -9.58 -3.29
N SER A 44 0.59 -10.08 -2.56
CA SER A 44 0.86 -11.51 -2.48
C SER A 44 -0.31 -12.25 -1.85
N ALA A 45 -0.83 -11.76 -0.73
CA ALA A 45 -1.97 -12.34 -0.04
C ALA A 45 -3.24 -12.31 -0.90
N MET A 46 -3.45 -11.26 -1.68
CA MET A 46 -4.54 -11.17 -2.67
C MET A 46 -4.43 -12.23 -3.77
N LYS A 47 -3.21 -12.52 -4.26
CA LYS A 47 -2.99 -13.55 -5.28
C LYS A 47 -3.24 -14.97 -4.76
N THR A 48 -2.99 -15.20 -3.48
CA THR A 48 -3.22 -16.50 -2.81
C THR A 48 -4.58 -16.60 -2.12
N GLU A 49 -5.42 -15.57 -2.25
CA GLU A 49 -6.73 -15.46 -1.59
C GLU A 49 -6.68 -15.63 -0.05
N ASP A 50 -5.56 -15.25 0.57
CA ASP A 50 -5.35 -15.30 2.01
C ASP A 50 -5.97 -14.06 2.68
N VAL A 51 -7.25 -14.18 3.02
CA VAL A 51 -8.07 -13.08 3.57
C VAL A 51 -7.51 -12.51 4.88
N ASP A 52 -6.94 -13.35 5.74
CA ASP A 52 -6.42 -12.89 7.03
C ASP A 52 -5.12 -12.09 6.86
N ARG A 53 -4.23 -12.53 5.96
CA ARG A 53 -3.06 -11.73 5.60
C ARG A 53 -3.42 -10.43 4.90
N ILE A 54 -4.44 -10.41 4.03
CA ILE A 54 -4.93 -9.17 3.43
C ILE A 54 -5.38 -8.19 4.53
N LYS A 55 -6.17 -8.65 5.50
CA LYS A 55 -6.66 -7.82 6.61
C LYS A 55 -5.51 -7.27 7.45
N LEU A 56 -4.54 -8.12 7.80
CA LEU A 56 -3.36 -7.71 8.57
C LEU A 56 -2.50 -6.70 7.81
N GLY A 57 -2.25 -6.95 6.52
CA GLY A 57 -1.48 -6.04 5.67
C GLY A 57 -2.17 -4.68 5.48
N VAL A 58 -3.48 -4.64 5.28
CA VAL A 58 -4.25 -3.39 5.20
C VAL A 58 -4.20 -2.60 6.52
N LEU A 59 -4.28 -3.29 7.66
CA LEU A 59 -4.16 -2.65 8.98
C LEU A 59 -2.74 -2.10 9.20
N GLY A 60 -1.72 -2.87 8.86
CA GLY A 60 -0.31 -2.45 8.91
C GLY A 60 -0.05 -1.23 8.02
N PHE A 61 -0.62 -1.23 6.81
CA PHE A 61 -0.53 -0.10 5.88
C PHE A 61 -1.18 1.14 6.47
N SER A 62 -2.40 0.99 6.99
CA SER A 62 -3.16 2.11 7.58
C SER A 62 -2.43 2.72 8.78
N ARG A 63 -1.84 1.86 9.64
CA ARG A 63 -1.04 2.29 10.79
C ARG A 63 0.23 3.01 10.35
N GLN A 64 0.99 2.45 9.41
CA GLN A 64 2.21 3.09 8.91
C GLN A 64 1.90 4.44 8.27
N VAL A 65 0.79 4.54 7.53
CA VAL A 65 0.31 5.81 6.99
C VAL A 65 -0.01 6.82 8.11
N SER A 66 -0.69 6.41 9.17
CA SER A 66 -1.00 7.30 10.30
C SER A 66 0.23 7.70 11.12
N ASP A 67 1.16 6.76 11.33
CA ASP A 67 2.35 6.96 12.17
C ASP A 67 3.43 7.76 11.43
N SER A 68 3.57 7.60 10.11
CA SER A 68 4.58 8.32 9.31
C SER A 68 4.15 9.72 8.83
N LEU A 69 2.86 10.12 8.88
CA LEU A 69 2.40 11.25 8.05
C LEU A 69 1.54 12.30 8.76
N SER A 70 2.19 13.41 9.12
CA SER A 70 1.56 14.75 9.19
C SER A 70 1.39 15.40 7.81
N THR A 71 2.02 14.86 6.75
CA THR A 71 1.95 15.39 5.37
C THR A 71 2.04 14.28 4.32
N GLN A 72 0.90 13.70 3.92
CA GLN A 72 0.86 12.77 2.78
C GLN A 72 0.95 13.49 1.44
N PRO A 73 1.85 13.08 0.52
CA PRO A 73 1.71 13.39 -0.89
C PRO A 73 0.36 12.87 -1.42
N PRO A 74 -0.30 13.55 -2.37
CA PRO A 74 -1.61 13.17 -2.90
C PRO A 74 -1.68 11.71 -3.39
N GLU A 75 -0.59 11.19 -3.94
CA GLU A 75 -0.44 9.84 -4.46
C GLU A 75 -0.61 8.78 -3.35
N PHE A 76 -0.26 9.13 -2.10
CA PHE A 76 -0.37 8.23 -0.96
C PHE A 76 -1.81 8.04 -0.51
N LYS A 77 -2.61 9.12 -0.59
CA LYS A 77 -4.04 9.09 -0.30
C LYS A 77 -4.79 8.20 -1.28
N ALA A 78 -4.43 8.26 -2.58
CA ALA A 78 -5.04 7.43 -3.61
C ALA A 78 -4.81 5.93 -3.34
N LEU A 79 -3.58 5.53 -3.01
CA LEU A 79 -3.28 4.13 -2.67
C LEU A 79 -4.00 3.68 -1.38
N ALA A 80 -4.01 4.54 -0.35
CA ALA A 80 -4.71 4.23 0.89
C ALA A 80 -6.20 3.96 0.69
N GLN A 81 -6.86 4.72 -0.19
CA GLN A 81 -8.26 4.49 -0.56
C GLN A 81 -8.43 3.12 -1.23
N LYS A 82 -7.56 2.75 -2.17
CA LYS A 82 -7.60 1.45 -2.86
C LYS A 82 -7.36 0.26 -1.93
N ILE A 83 -6.44 0.40 -0.98
CA ILE A 83 -6.17 -0.63 0.04
C ILE A 83 -7.33 -0.75 1.03
N ALA A 84 -7.93 0.36 1.46
CA ALA A 84 -9.13 0.35 2.29
C ALA A 84 -10.32 -0.33 1.58
N GLU A 85 -10.44 -0.14 0.27
CA GLU A 85 -11.44 -0.80 -0.57
C GLU A 85 -11.20 -2.32 -0.67
N ALA A 86 -9.95 -2.77 -0.77
CA ALA A 86 -9.60 -4.19 -0.71
C ALA A 86 -10.09 -4.85 0.58
N LYS A 87 -9.93 -4.19 1.73
CA LYS A 87 -10.46 -4.68 3.01
C LYS A 87 -11.98 -4.79 3.04
N ARG A 88 -12.71 -3.81 2.49
CA ARG A 88 -14.19 -3.84 2.46
C ARG A 88 -14.74 -5.00 1.62
N ARG A 89 -14.02 -5.39 0.58
CA ARG A 89 -14.43 -6.47 -0.35
C ARG A 89 -13.96 -7.86 0.09
N ALA A 90 -13.04 -7.93 1.06
CA ALA A 90 -12.58 -9.18 1.68
C ALA A 90 -13.41 -9.57 2.93
N VAL A 91 -14.49 -8.83 3.20
CA VAL A 91 -15.57 -9.14 4.16
C VAL A 91 -16.78 -9.59 3.34
#